data_AF-A0A1Y2BXI3-F1
#
_entry.id   AF-A0A1Y2BXI3-F1
#
_cell.length_a   1.000
_cell.length_b   1.000
_cell.length_c   1.000
_cell.angle_alpha   90.00
_cell.angle_beta   90.00
_cell.angle_gamma   90.00
#
_symmetry.space_group_name_H-M   'P 1'
#
loop_
_entity.id
_entity.type
_entity.pdbx_description
1 polymer ?
#
loop_
_entity_poly.entity_id
_entity_poly.type
_entity_poly.pdbx_seq_one_letter_code
_entity_poly.pdbx_strand_id
1 'polypeptide(L)'
;MFPFLNAVVNGNEVVKSIIDYANKNNIILRLNEKDNDNSYPLLISAFVNKPEVAKLIANYTNTNNITLIINDNDNRYKRNSISYALTYNNSEMIELLIDYANANDIILVLKEDKVCSISELDIEIIELLYKSYDAYEMNIIFDKENNNKPMIEYHSNYYENLRKKKLGNDLPLR
;
A
#
# COMPACT_ATOMS: atom_id res chain seq x y z
N MET A 1 5.66 -4.71 24.97
CA MET A 1 6.23 -3.49 24.35
C MET A 1 6.92 -3.93 23.07
N PHE A 2 6.64 -3.29 21.93
CA PHE A 2 7.20 -3.64 20.62
C PHE A 2 8.19 -2.56 20.18
N PRO A 3 9.49 -2.67 20.52
CA PRO A 3 10.45 -1.58 20.36
C PRO A 3 10.58 -1.10 18.90
N PHE A 4 10.50 -2.03 17.94
CA PHE A 4 10.60 -1.69 16.53
C PHE A 4 9.36 -0.94 16.02
N LEU A 5 8.14 -1.27 16.48
CA LEU A 5 6.93 -0.50 16.12
C LEU A 5 7.05 0.95 16.58
N ASN A 6 7.54 1.17 17.81
CA ASN A 6 7.80 2.53 18.30
C ASN A 6 8.87 3.25 17.47
N ALA A 7 9.92 2.53 17.02
CA ALA A 7 10.93 3.11 16.16
C ALA A 7 10.37 3.60 14.82
N VAL A 8 9.46 2.85 14.21
CA VAL A 8 8.78 3.26 12.97
C VAL A 8 8.05 4.59 13.16
N VAL A 9 7.36 4.76 14.29
CA VAL A 9 6.69 6.04 14.63
C VAL A 9 7.71 7.17 14.76
N ASN A 10 8.86 6.92 15.39
CA ASN A 10 9.90 7.94 15.60
C ASN A 10 10.64 8.33 14.30
N GLY A 11 10.70 7.45 13.30
CA GLY A 11 11.16 7.79 11.95
C GLY A 11 12.44 7.07 11.50
N ASN A 12 12.96 7.53 10.37
CA ASN A 12 14.04 6.90 9.61
C ASN A 12 15.34 6.69 10.41
N GLU A 13 15.83 7.69 11.13
CA GLU A 13 17.12 7.60 11.83
C GLU A 13 17.11 6.55 12.96
N VAL A 14 15.98 6.42 13.66
CA VAL A 14 15.81 5.39 14.71
C VAL A 14 15.73 4.01 14.09
N VAL A 15 14.97 3.86 12.99
CA VAL A 15 14.84 2.59 12.27
C VAL A 15 16.20 2.13 11.70
N LYS A 16 16.96 3.03 11.06
CA LYS A 16 18.33 2.75 10.58
C LYS A 16 19.23 2.26 11.71
N SER A 17 19.24 3.00 12.83
CA SER A 17 20.07 2.63 13.99
C SER A 17 19.76 1.23 14.52
N ILE A 18 18.48 0.83 14.54
CA ILE A 18 18.08 -0.52 14.97
C ILE A 18 18.47 -1.57 13.93
N ILE A 19 18.29 -1.29 12.63
CA ILE A 19 18.73 -2.18 11.55
C ILE A 19 20.25 -2.39 11.60
N ASP A 20 21.04 -1.32 11.76
CA ASP A 20 22.49 -1.39 11.84
C ASP A 20 22.94 -2.19 13.06
N TYR A 21 22.31 -1.97 14.21
CA TYR A 21 22.57 -2.76 15.40
C TYR A 21 22.23 -4.24 15.18
N ALA A 22 21.09 -4.53 14.56
CA ALA A 22 20.65 -5.88 14.28
C ALA A 22 21.63 -6.60 13.34
N ASN A 23 22.03 -5.95 12.24
CA ASN A 23 23.03 -6.46 11.30
C ASN A 23 24.38 -6.72 11.99
N LYS A 24 24.88 -5.74 12.77
CA LYS A 24 26.17 -5.86 13.48
C LYS A 24 26.20 -7.02 14.47
N ASN A 25 25.06 -7.36 15.06
CA ASN A 25 24.96 -8.40 16.09
C ASN A 25 24.29 -9.69 15.57
N ASN A 26 24.09 -9.83 14.25
CA ASN A 26 23.42 -10.97 13.62
C ASN A 26 22.03 -11.27 14.22
N ILE A 27 21.26 -10.23 14.55
CA ILE A 27 19.89 -10.33 15.05
C ILE A 27 18.94 -10.20 13.86
N ILE A 28 18.01 -11.14 13.74
CA ILE A 28 16.92 -11.07 12.77
C ILE A 28 15.74 -10.31 13.38
N LEU A 29 15.38 -9.17 12.80
CA LEU A 29 14.24 -8.38 13.24
C LEU A 29 12.92 -9.09 12.90
N ARG A 30 12.01 -9.20 13.88
CA ARG A 30 10.69 -9.81 13.70
C ARG A 30 9.69 -8.80 13.12
N LEU A 31 9.78 -8.59 11.82
CA LEU A 31 9.02 -7.53 11.12
C LEU A 31 7.56 -7.88 10.80
N ASN A 32 7.13 -9.10 11.08
CA ASN A 32 5.73 -9.54 10.96
C ASN A 32 5.04 -9.72 12.33
N GLU A 33 5.75 -9.45 13.42
CA GLU A 33 5.16 -9.53 14.74
C GLU A 33 4.12 -8.43 14.90
N LYS A 34 2.96 -8.80 15.44
CA LYS A 34 1.82 -7.91 15.59
C LYS A 34 1.56 -7.60 17.04
N ASP A 35 1.19 -6.35 17.31
CA ASP A 35 0.72 -5.95 18.63
C ASP A 35 -0.75 -6.33 18.87
N ASN A 36 -1.30 -5.94 20.04
CA ASN A 36 -2.69 -6.22 20.41
C ASN A 36 -3.71 -5.57 19.45
N ASP A 37 -3.30 -4.50 18.77
CA ASP A 37 -4.10 -3.82 17.75
C ASP A 37 -3.89 -4.44 16.36
N ASN A 38 -3.23 -5.60 16.27
CA ASN A 38 -2.83 -6.26 15.03
C ASN A 38 -1.91 -5.40 14.16
N SER A 39 -1.21 -4.43 14.76
CA SER A 39 -0.31 -3.52 14.05
C SER A 39 1.05 -4.16 13.83
N TYR A 40 1.57 -4.02 12.61
CA TYR A 40 2.90 -4.47 12.21
C TYR A 40 3.69 -3.29 11.60
N PRO A 41 5.04 -3.35 11.53
CA PRO A 41 5.90 -2.24 11.15
C PRO A 41 5.50 -1.56 9.84
N LEU A 42 5.24 -2.34 8.77
CA LEU A 42 4.84 -1.79 7.48
C LEU A 42 3.48 -1.07 7.56
N LEU A 43 2.50 -1.64 8.28
CA LEU A 43 1.21 -0.99 8.52
C LEU A 43 1.37 0.34 9.24
N ILE A 44 2.21 0.36 10.28
CA ILE A 44 2.48 1.60 11.04
C ILE A 44 3.14 2.64 10.14
N SER A 45 4.10 2.27 9.28
CA SER A 45 4.70 3.25 8.35
C SER A 45 3.70 3.83 7.37
N ALA A 46 2.71 3.05 6.91
CA ALA A 46 1.61 3.55 6.09
C ALA A 46 0.67 4.45 6.90
N PHE A 47 0.31 4.04 8.12
CA PHE A 47 -0.53 4.81 9.03
C PHE A 47 0.07 6.17 9.42
N VAL A 48 1.40 6.25 9.62
CA VAL A 48 2.08 7.52 9.91
C VAL A 48 2.61 8.23 8.66
N ASN A 49 2.25 7.74 7.47
CA ASN A 49 2.60 8.28 6.16
C ASN A 49 4.12 8.50 5.93
N LYS A 50 4.94 7.48 6.20
CA LYS A 50 6.42 7.52 6.09
C LYS A 50 6.95 6.49 5.08
N PRO A 51 6.90 6.76 3.76
CA PRO A 51 7.36 5.84 2.72
C PRO A 51 8.85 5.47 2.81
N GLU A 52 9.69 6.37 3.31
CA GLU A 52 11.12 6.15 3.50
C GLU A 52 11.40 5.11 4.58
N VAL A 53 10.57 5.09 5.64
CA VAL A 53 10.64 4.03 6.66
C VAL A 53 10.16 2.70 6.08
N ALA A 54 9.09 2.71 5.29
CA ALA A 54 8.62 1.51 4.60
C ALA A 54 9.69 0.95 3.64
N LYS A 55 10.39 1.81 2.90
CA LYS A 55 11.54 1.45 2.05
C LYS A 55 12.67 0.79 2.85
N LEU A 56 13.02 1.34 4.00
CA LEU A 56 14.02 0.73 4.89
C LEU A 56 13.61 -0.67 5.35
N ILE A 57 12.33 -0.85 5.72
CA ILE A 57 11.78 -2.14 6.13
C ILE A 57 11.84 -3.13 4.96
N ALA A 58 11.35 -2.75 3.78
CA ALA A 58 11.36 -3.59 2.57
C ALA A 58 12.79 -4.02 2.20
N ASN A 59 13.74 -3.09 2.17
CA ASN A 59 15.14 -3.38 1.87
C ASN A 59 15.75 -4.39 2.85
N TYR A 60 15.51 -4.20 4.15
CA TYR A 60 15.99 -5.14 5.17
C TYR A 60 15.38 -6.53 4.99
N THR A 61 14.11 -6.61 4.60
CA THR A 61 13.42 -7.89 4.43
C THR A 61 13.97 -8.66 3.23
N ASN A 62 14.27 -7.97 2.13
CA ASN A 62 14.89 -8.56 0.95
C ASN A 62 16.29 -9.12 1.26
N THR A 63 17.11 -8.41 2.04
CA THR A 63 18.46 -8.89 2.39
C THR A 63 18.44 -10.07 3.38
N ASN A 64 17.36 -10.25 4.14
CA ASN A 64 17.22 -11.30 5.15
C ASN A 64 16.22 -12.40 4.77
N ASN A 65 15.74 -12.42 3.52
CA ASN A 65 14.74 -13.38 3.02
C ASN A 65 13.48 -13.47 3.90
N ILE A 66 12.98 -12.31 4.33
CA ILE A 66 11.74 -12.18 5.11
C ILE A 66 10.63 -11.72 4.14
N THR A 67 9.50 -12.41 4.10
CA THR A 67 8.32 -11.94 3.36
C THR A 67 7.40 -11.18 4.32
N LEU A 68 7.09 -9.91 4.03
CA LEU A 68 6.24 -9.08 4.88
C LEU A 68 4.77 -9.44 4.75
N ILE A 69 4.05 -9.32 5.87
CA ILE A 69 2.60 -9.20 5.88
C ILE A 69 2.25 -7.80 5.35
N ILE A 70 1.44 -7.72 4.28
CA ILE A 70 1.06 -6.43 3.67
C ILE A 70 -0.47 -6.22 3.59
N ASN A 71 -1.26 -7.30 3.62
CA ASN A 71 -2.70 -7.28 3.39
C ASN A 71 -3.55 -7.29 4.67
N ASP A 72 -2.93 -7.53 5.83
CA ASP A 72 -3.68 -7.71 7.07
C ASP A 72 -4.21 -6.38 7.61
N ASN A 73 -5.43 -6.43 8.11
CA ASN A 73 -6.07 -5.25 8.69
C ASN A 73 -5.70 -5.08 10.16
N ASP A 74 -5.51 -3.85 10.62
CA ASP A 74 -5.48 -3.57 12.06
C ASP A 74 -6.84 -3.85 12.72
N ASN A 75 -6.86 -3.90 14.05
CA ASN A 75 -8.08 -4.07 14.84
C ASN A 75 -8.86 -2.78 15.08
N ARG A 76 -8.22 -1.61 14.99
CA ARG A 76 -8.77 -0.30 15.39
C ARG A 76 -9.73 0.27 14.36
N TYR A 77 -9.30 0.32 13.11
CA TYR A 77 -9.99 0.89 11.96
C TYR A 77 -10.30 -0.15 10.88
N LYS A 78 -9.82 -1.39 11.04
CA LYS A 78 -10.02 -2.47 10.07
C LYS A 78 -9.47 -2.12 8.69
N ARG A 79 -8.29 -1.49 8.66
CA ARG A 79 -7.57 -1.02 7.45
C ARG A 79 -6.21 -1.70 7.34
N ASN A 80 -5.73 -1.87 6.11
CA ASN A 80 -4.38 -2.35 5.82
C ASN A 80 -3.48 -1.21 5.29
N SER A 81 -2.24 -1.55 4.92
CA SER A 81 -1.24 -0.56 4.50
C SER A 81 -1.71 0.26 3.28
N ILE A 82 -2.31 -0.38 2.27
CA ILE A 82 -2.76 0.34 1.07
C ILE A 82 -3.96 1.24 1.36
N SER A 83 -4.89 0.83 2.23
CA SER A 83 -6.00 1.70 2.67
C SER A 83 -5.52 2.97 3.37
N TYR A 84 -4.45 2.90 4.17
CA TYR A 84 -3.85 4.09 4.76
C TYR A 84 -3.15 4.97 3.74
N ALA A 85 -2.35 4.38 2.86
CA ALA A 85 -1.63 5.10 1.82
C ALA A 85 -2.58 5.92 0.92
N LEU A 86 -3.74 5.34 0.57
CA LEU A 86 -4.80 6.00 -0.18
C LEU A 86 -5.44 7.17 0.57
N THR A 87 -5.64 7.03 1.89
CA THR A 87 -6.19 8.12 2.72
C THR A 87 -5.29 9.34 2.74
N TYR A 88 -3.98 9.14 2.55
CA TYR A 88 -3.00 10.22 2.49
C TYR A 88 -2.71 10.72 1.07
N ASN A 89 -3.33 10.15 0.03
CA ASN A 89 -2.94 10.40 -1.36
C ASN A 89 -1.41 10.26 -1.58
N ASN A 90 -0.79 9.28 -0.91
CA ASN A 90 0.65 9.09 -0.99
C ASN A 90 1.00 8.10 -2.10
N SER A 91 1.23 8.61 -3.31
CA SER A 91 1.63 7.79 -4.47
C SER A 91 2.91 6.99 -4.20
N GLU A 92 3.91 7.58 -3.55
CA GLU A 92 5.18 6.89 -3.24
C GLU A 92 4.98 5.66 -2.36
N MET A 93 4.11 5.74 -1.34
CA MET A 93 3.77 4.59 -0.50
C MET A 93 2.97 3.54 -1.28
N ILE A 94 2.06 3.97 -2.16
CA ILE A 94 1.22 3.06 -2.96
C ILE A 94 2.10 2.29 -3.96
N GLU A 95 2.97 2.99 -4.70
CA GLU A 95 3.95 2.38 -5.61
C GLU A 95 4.82 1.37 -4.86
N LEU A 96 5.37 1.74 -3.70
CA LEU A 96 6.18 0.83 -2.89
C LEU A 96 5.43 -0.46 -2.52
N LEU A 97 4.16 -0.36 -2.14
CA LEU A 97 3.35 -1.53 -1.74
C LEU A 97 3.06 -2.44 -2.93
N ILE A 98 2.74 -1.87 -4.10
CA ILE A 98 2.53 -2.62 -5.35
C ILE A 98 3.83 -3.31 -5.77
N ASP A 99 4.94 -2.57 -5.85
CA ASP A 99 6.24 -3.09 -6.24
C ASP A 99 6.69 -4.22 -5.31
N TYR A 100 6.51 -4.05 -4.00
CA TYR A 100 6.86 -5.07 -3.03
C TYR A 100 6.01 -6.33 -3.20
N ALA A 101 4.70 -6.16 -3.41
CA ALA A 101 3.78 -7.27 -3.63
C ALA A 101 4.18 -8.07 -4.89
N ASN A 102 4.43 -7.36 -5.99
CA ASN A 102 4.88 -7.93 -7.25
C ASN A 102 6.21 -8.67 -7.12
N ALA A 103 7.20 -8.07 -6.46
CA ALA A 103 8.52 -8.67 -6.25
C ALA A 103 8.49 -9.94 -5.38
N ASN A 104 7.42 -10.17 -4.63
CA ASN A 104 7.26 -11.31 -3.72
C ASN A 104 6.10 -12.23 -4.09
N ASP A 105 5.54 -12.09 -5.30
CA ASP A 105 4.38 -12.86 -5.80
C ASP A 105 3.17 -12.83 -4.84
N ILE A 106 2.94 -11.68 -4.21
CA ILE A 106 1.80 -11.43 -3.31
C ILE A 106 0.72 -10.69 -4.09
N ILE A 107 -0.53 -11.19 -4.05
CA ILE A 107 -1.67 -10.42 -4.55
C ILE A 107 -2.01 -9.35 -3.50
N LEU A 108 -1.80 -8.07 -3.83
CA LEU A 108 -2.16 -6.95 -2.94
C LEU A 108 -3.68 -6.82 -2.88
N VAL A 109 -4.25 -6.72 -1.68
CA VAL A 109 -5.71 -6.69 -1.50
C VAL A 109 -6.16 -5.31 -1.05
N LEU A 110 -7.01 -4.69 -1.86
CA LEU A 110 -7.70 -3.45 -1.52
C LEU A 110 -9.18 -3.73 -1.30
N LYS A 111 -9.76 -3.21 -0.22
CA LYS A 111 -11.21 -3.21 0.00
C LYS A 111 -11.77 -1.82 -0.24
N GLU A 112 -12.73 -1.70 -1.14
CA GLU A 112 -13.29 -0.40 -1.57
C GLU A 112 -13.92 0.37 -0.41
N ASP A 113 -14.62 -0.32 0.50
CA ASP A 113 -15.25 0.26 1.69
C ASP A 113 -14.23 0.84 2.70
N LYS A 114 -12.93 0.62 2.47
CA LYS A 114 -11.82 1.17 3.27
C LYS A 114 -11.07 2.29 2.56
N VAL A 115 -11.46 2.67 1.35
CA VAL A 115 -10.93 3.83 0.63
C VAL A 115 -11.66 5.10 1.08
N CYS A 116 -10.97 6.24 1.07
CA CYS A 116 -11.64 7.55 1.06
C CYS A 116 -12.54 7.66 -0.18
N SER A 117 -13.36 8.72 -0.29
CA SER A 117 -14.16 8.88 -1.51
C SER A 117 -13.22 8.90 -2.72
N ILE A 118 -13.48 8.10 -3.76
CA ILE A 118 -12.64 8.04 -4.97
C ILE A 118 -12.42 9.43 -5.57
N SER A 119 -13.42 10.31 -5.43
CA SER A 119 -13.35 11.71 -5.87
C SER A 119 -12.27 12.54 -5.17
N GLU A 120 -11.75 12.05 -4.03
CA GLU A 120 -10.70 12.70 -3.24
C GLU A 120 -9.32 12.14 -3.56
N LEU A 121 -9.22 11.12 -4.43
CA LEU A 121 -7.94 10.56 -4.85
C LEU A 121 -7.35 11.33 -6.03
N ASP A 122 -6.03 11.50 -6.01
CA ASP A 122 -5.29 12.05 -7.14
C ASP A 122 -5.46 11.17 -8.37
N ILE A 123 -5.57 11.81 -9.55
CA ILE A 123 -5.86 11.10 -10.81
C ILE A 123 -4.76 10.10 -11.14
N GLU A 124 -3.50 10.41 -10.83
CA GLU A 124 -2.34 9.54 -11.02
C GLU A 124 -2.41 8.29 -10.15
N ILE A 125 -2.89 8.40 -8.90
CA ILE A 125 -3.06 7.25 -8.00
C ILE A 125 -4.14 6.33 -8.53
N ILE A 126 -5.27 6.89 -8.95
CA ILE A 126 -6.35 6.10 -9.51
C ILE A 126 -5.86 5.38 -10.78
N GLU A 127 -5.10 6.04 -11.67
CA GLU A 127 -4.47 5.40 -12.85
C GLU A 127 -3.56 4.23 -12.46
N LEU A 128 -2.76 4.41 -11.41
CA LEU A 128 -1.87 3.37 -10.89
C LEU A 128 -2.65 2.15 -10.38
N LEU A 129 -3.72 2.37 -9.60
CA LEU A 129 -4.59 1.29 -9.12
C LEU A 129 -5.22 0.50 -10.27
N TYR A 130 -5.72 1.19 -11.31
CA TYR A 130 -6.29 0.56 -12.50
C TYR A 130 -5.29 -0.34 -13.22
N LYS A 131 -4.10 0.20 -13.52
CA LYS A 131 -3.05 -0.55 -14.21
C LYS A 131 -2.66 -1.81 -13.42
N SER A 132 -2.56 -1.69 -12.10
CA SER A 132 -2.18 -2.81 -11.22
C SER A 132 -3.29 -3.87 -11.13
N TYR A 133 -4.56 -3.45 -11.10
CA TYR A 133 -5.69 -4.36 -11.12
C TYR A 133 -5.79 -5.13 -12.45
N ASP A 134 -5.69 -4.43 -13.59
CA ASP A 134 -5.77 -5.04 -14.92
C ASP A 134 -4.57 -5.98 -15.21
N ALA A 135 -3.42 -5.71 -14.59
CA ALA A 135 -2.25 -6.57 -14.64
C ALA A 135 -2.34 -7.80 -13.71
N TYR A 136 -3.43 -7.94 -12.94
CA TYR A 136 -3.63 -8.98 -11.91
C TYR A 136 -2.61 -8.93 -10.75
N GLU A 137 -1.96 -7.79 -10.57
CA GLU A 137 -1.01 -7.50 -9.49
C GLU A 137 -1.74 -7.15 -8.17
N MET A 138 -2.97 -6.65 -8.29
CA MET A 138 -3.85 -6.30 -7.17
C MET A 138 -5.23 -6.91 -7.34
N ASN A 139 -5.83 -7.33 -6.23
CA ASN A 139 -7.24 -7.65 -6.15
C ASN A 139 -8.00 -6.53 -5.42
N ILE A 140 -8.97 -5.92 -6.11
CA ILE A 140 -9.88 -4.94 -5.52
C ILE A 140 -11.20 -5.64 -5.17
N ILE A 141 -11.52 -5.68 -3.88
CA ILE A 141 -12.75 -6.25 -3.34
C ILE A 141 -13.78 -5.13 -3.18
N PHE A 142 -14.83 -5.19 -4.01
CA PHE A 142 -15.96 -4.27 -3.99
C PHE A 142 -16.99 -4.68 -2.92
N ASP A 143 -17.62 -3.70 -2.27
CA ASP A 143 -18.68 -3.97 -1.30
C ASP A 143 -19.98 -4.35 -2.02
N LYS A 144 -20.65 -5.42 -1.55
CA LYS A 144 -21.87 -5.98 -2.14
C LYS A 144 -23.11 -5.11 -1.89
N GLU A 145 -23.07 -4.19 -0.93
CA GLU A 145 -24.23 -3.32 -0.62
C GLU A 145 -24.42 -2.20 -1.65
N ASN A 146 -23.40 -1.87 -2.44
CA ASN A 146 -23.56 -1.05 -3.64
C ASN A 146 -23.89 -1.93 -4.84
N ASN A 147 -25.17 -2.20 -5.07
CA ASN A 147 -25.72 -2.69 -6.35
C ASN A 147 -25.45 -1.74 -7.55
N ASN A 148 -24.54 -0.78 -7.43
CA ASN A 148 -24.16 0.17 -8.44
C ASN A 148 -22.65 0.15 -8.61
N LYS A 149 -22.22 -0.51 -9.69
CA LYS A 149 -21.03 -0.24 -10.50
C LYS A 149 -19.70 -0.14 -9.73
N PRO A 150 -18.74 -1.06 -9.94
CA PRO A 150 -17.44 -1.01 -9.26
C PRO A 150 -16.80 0.39 -9.41
N MET A 151 -15.89 0.78 -8.50
CA MET A 151 -14.89 1.86 -8.68
C MET A 151 -14.52 2.07 -10.16
N ILE A 152 -14.40 0.93 -10.86
CA ILE A 152 -14.12 0.68 -12.28
C ILE A 152 -15.17 1.22 -13.28
N GLU A 153 -16.47 1.05 -13.09
CA GLU A 153 -17.46 1.40 -14.14
C GLU A 153 -17.85 2.89 -14.13
N TYR A 154 -17.92 3.54 -12.96
CA TYR A 154 -18.27 4.96 -12.90
C TYR A 154 -17.16 5.84 -13.49
N HIS A 155 -15.91 5.40 -13.33
CA HIS A 155 -14.75 6.17 -13.79
C HIS A 155 -14.10 5.61 -15.05
N SER A 156 -14.34 4.39 -15.53
CA SER A 156 -13.87 3.97 -16.87
C SER A 156 -14.38 4.92 -17.97
N ASN A 157 -15.63 5.37 -17.90
CA ASN A 157 -16.14 6.43 -18.78
C ASN A 157 -15.50 7.80 -18.52
N TYR A 158 -15.28 8.19 -17.25
CA TYR A 158 -14.61 9.45 -16.92
C TYR A 158 -13.15 9.48 -17.41
N TYR A 159 -12.43 8.35 -17.26
CA TYR A 159 -11.07 8.11 -17.72
C TYR A 159 -10.96 8.09 -19.22
N GLU A 160 -11.83 7.33 -19.90
CA GLU A 160 -11.90 7.34 -21.36
C GLU A 160 -12.14 8.76 -21.88
N ASN A 161 -13.00 9.54 -21.21
CA ASN A 161 -13.25 10.93 -21.57
C ASN A 161 -12.07 11.87 -21.25
N LEU A 162 -11.37 11.70 -20.12
CA LEU A 162 -10.19 12.48 -19.77
C LEU A 162 -9.00 12.19 -20.69
N ARG A 163 -8.79 10.91 -21.01
CA ARG A 163 -7.75 10.42 -21.92
C ARG A 163 -7.97 10.96 -23.33
N LYS A 164 -9.21 10.88 -23.86
CA LYS A 164 -9.59 11.51 -25.15
C LYS A 164 -9.36 13.02 -25.16
N LYS A 165 -9.62 13.70 -24.03
CA LYS A 165 -9.41 15.15 -23.89
C LYS A 165 -7.94 15.57 -23.78
N LYS A 166 -7.06 14.73 -23.21
CA LYS A 166 -5.61 14.98 -23.06
C LYS A 166 -4.79 14.57 -24.29
N LEU A 167 -5.17 13.49 -24.99
CA LEU A 167 -4.36 12.87 -26.07
C LEU A 167 -4.88 13.11 -27.50
N GLY A 168 -6.05 13.72 -27.67
CA GLY A 168 -6.70 13.83 -28.99
C GLY A 168 -7.33 12.50 -29.42
N ASN A 169 -8.41 12.57 -30.21
CA ASN A 169 -9.34 11.46 -30.48
C ASN A 169 -8.81 10.29 -31.35
N ASP A 170 -7.49 10.14 -31.54
CA ASP A 170 -6.93 9.31 -32.62
C ASP A 170 -6.29 7.98 -32.20
N LEU A 171 -6.75 7.34 -31.11
CA LEU A 171 -6.32 5.97 -30.79
C LEU A 171 -7.51 5.01 -30.73
N PRO A 172 -7.45 3.86 -31.44
CA PRO A 172 -8.56 2.91 -31.48
C PRO A 172 -8.69 2.17 -30.15
N LEU A 173 -9.94 2.03 -29.70
CA LEU A 173 -10.35 1.18 -28.58
C LEU A 173 -9.95 -0.27 -28.89
N ARG A 174 -9.27 -0.93 -27.95
CA ARG A 174 -9.02 -2.38 -27.95
C ARG A 174 -9.78 -3.03 -26.81
#